data_AF-A0A4P8DIN4-F1
#
_entry.id   AF-A0A4P8DIN4-F1
#
_cell.length_a   1.000
_cell.length_b   1.000
_cell.length_c   1.000
_cell.angle_alpha   90.00
_cell.angle_beta   90.00
_cell.angle_gamma   90.00
#
_symmetry.space_group_name_H-M   'P 1'
#
loop_
_entity.id
_entity.type
_entity.pdbx_description
1 polymer ?
#
loop_
_entity_poly.entity_id
_entity_poly.type
_entity_poly.pdbx_seq_one_letter_code
_entity_poly.pdbx_strand_id
1 'polypeptide(L)'
;HRRLILPQLGASGVAAHEVKKGSGFKVVFGPVRAPDIRPFMDAGLVATRDMRLVTFSLRDRLRLVPVELAGGLKYLVAVAAGFLLLAGLGRGGYSAAQVTSVGSRSMLNLLLAYLAGVFLGPVLLPWLPTRRFSLKGLAAGIGAFAVSWAAGLAGETPAEVVAWALLMPAIASFLTMNFTGSSTFTSLSGVKREMRTAVPLQLVAGVGG
;
A
#
# COMPACT_ATOMS: atom_id res chain seq x y z
N HIS A 1 33.06 -24.07 -17.15
CA HIS A 1 31.81 -23.57 -16.57
C HIS A 1 32.10 -22.61 -15.40
N ARG A 2 32.05 -21.28 -15.60
CA ARG A 2 32.20 -20.24 -14.54
C ARG A 2 31.25 -19.06 -14.76
N ARG A 3 29.96 -19.36 -14.94
CA ARG A 3 28.90 -18.35 -15.13
C ARG A 3 27.88 -18.49 -14.01
N LEU A 4 27.49 -17.36 -13.43
CA LEU A 4 26.48 -17.28 -12.37
C LEU A 4 25.27 -16.52 -12.91
N ILE A 5 24.11 -17.17 -12.94
CA ILE A 5 22.86 -16.51 -13.35
C ILE A 5 22.25 -15.86 -12.11
N LEU A 6 22.02 -14.54 -12.18
CA LEU A 6 21.39 -13.77 -11.10
C LEU A 6 20.03 -13.22 -11.54
N PRO A 7 19.09 -13.00 -10.61
CA PRO A 7 17.81 -12.37 -10.91
C PRO A 7 17.99 -10.98 -11.53
N GLN A 8 17.22 -10.66 -12.56
CA GLN A 8 17.36 -9.39 -13.27
C GLN A 8 17.18 -8.16 -12.37
N LEU A 9 16.20 -8.22 -11.46
CA LEU A 9 15.86 -7.11 -10.57
C LEU A 9 16.91 -6.87 -9.47
N GLY A 10 17.87 -7.80 -9.29
CA GLY A 10 19.01 -7.62 -8.39
C GLY A 10 20.18 -6.86 -9.01
N ALA A 11 20.10 -6.48 -10.30
CA ALA A 11 21.24 -5.90 -11.02
C ALA A 11 21.76 -4.58 -10.41
N SER A 12 20.89 -3.78 -9.81
CA SER A 12 21.29 -2.54 -9.11
C SER A 12 22.01 -2.79 -7.79
N GLY A 13 21.82 -3.96 -7.17
CA GLY A 13 22.41 -4.31 -5.88
C GLY A 13 23.69 -5.15 -5.97
N VAL A 14 24.08 -5.60 -7.17
CA VAL A 14 25.21 -6.51 -7.36
C VAL A 14 26.29 -5.88 -8.23
N ALA A 15 27.47 -5.67 -7.65
CA ALA A 15 28.67 -5.27 -8.37
C ALA A 15 29.26 -6.47 -9.15
N ALA A 16 28.73 -6.74 -10.35
CA ALA A 16 29.13 -7.88 -11.18
C ALA A 16 30.63 -7.95 -11.48
N HIS A 17 31.31 -6.80 -11.54
CA HIS A 17 32.75 -6.73 -11.74
C HIS A 17 33.54 -7.21 -10.51
N GLU A 18 33.10 -6.87 -9.31
CA GLU A 18 33.70 -7.35 -8.05
C GLU A 18 33.46 -8.83 -7.84
N VAL A 19 32.27 -9.34 -8.19
CA VAL A 19 32.01 -10.80 -8.17
C VAL A 19 33.00 -11.54 -9.07
N LYS A 20 33.27 -11.01 -10.27
CA LYS A 20 34.25 -11.61 -11.18
C LYS A 20 35.66 -11.57 -10.61
N LYS A 21 36.08 -10.44 -10.01
CA LYS A 21 37.42 -10.31 -9.40
C LYS A 21 37.60 -11.27 -8.21
N GLY A 22 36.62 -11.33 -7.31
CA GLY A 22 36.73 -12.10 -6.06
C GLY A 22 36.50 -13.60 -6.22
N SER A 23 35.69 -14.04 -7.20
CA SER A 23 35.32 -15.46 -7.35
C SER A 23 35.75 -16.09 -8.68
N GLY A 24 36.12 -15.27 -9.67
CA GLY A 24 36.33 -15.70 -11.06
C GLY A 24 35.05 -16.06 -11.82
N PHE A 25 33.86 -15.94 -11.21
CA PHE A 25 32.58 -16.18 -11.89
C PHE A 25 32.12 -14.95 -12.68
N LYS A 26 31.71 -15.18 -13.94
CA LYS A 26 31.05 -14.15 -14.74
C LYS A 26 29.57 -14.12 -14.40
N VAL A 27 29.09 -13.00 -13.87
CA VAL A 27 27.66 -12.77 -13.63
C VAL A 27 26.93 -12.58 -14.96
N VAL A 28 25.75 -13.20 -15.07
CA VAL A 28 24.78 -13.00 -16.15
C VAL A 28 23.44 -12.73 -15.49
N PHE A 29 22.82 -11.60 -15.81
CA PHE A 29 21.46 -11.33 -15.33
C PHE A 29 20.46 -12.10 -16.20
N GLY A 30 19.76 -13.03 -15.56
CA GLY A 30 18.73 -13.87 -16.17
C GLY A 30 17.39 -13.14 -16.29
N PRO A 31 16.28 -13.88 -16.47
CA PRO A 31 14.94 -13.30 -16.58
C PRO A 31 14.43 -12.75 -15.23
N VAL A 32 13.33 -12.00 -15.29
CA VAL A 32 12.59 -11.52 -14.12
C VAL A 32 11.91 -12.67 -13.38
N ARG A 33 11.37 -13.66 -14.10
CA ARG A 33 10.59 -14.77 -13.52
C ARG A 33 11.38 -16.07 -13.56
N ALA A 34 11.33 -16.84 -12.47
CA ALA A 34 12.02 -18.12 -12.38
C ALA A 34 11.61 -19.17 -13.44
N PRO A 35 10.32 -19.29 -13.84
CA PRO A 35 9.94 -20.23 -14.90
C PRO A 35 10.63 -19.98 -16.25
N ASP A 36 11.05 -18.74 -16.52
CA ASP A 36 11.69 -18.37 -17.79
C ASP A 36 13.18 -18.78 -17.84
N ILE A 37 13.73 -19.33 -16.75
CA ILE A 37 15.15 -19.74 -16.70
C ILE A 37 15.47 -20.81 -17.74
N ARG A 38 14.59 -21.78 -17.96
CA ARG A 38 14.82 -22.84 -18.96
C ARG A 38 14.85 -22.27 -20.39
N PRO A 39 13.81 -21.56 -20.87
CA PRO A 39 13.87 -20.89 -22.17
C PRO A 39 15.05 -19.91 -22.31
N PHE A 40 15.45 -19.22 -21.24
CA PHE A 40 16.63 -18.34 -21.24
C PHE A 40 17.94 -19.10 -21.47
N MET A 41 18.09 -20.30 -20.89
CA MET A 41 19.25 -21.16 -21.12
C MET A 41 19.26 -21.71 -22.55
N ASP A 42 18.10 -22.14 -23.05
CA ASP A 42 17.94 -22.66 -24.41
C ASP A 42 18.24 -21.57 -25.45
N ALA A 43 17.92 -20.31 -25.15
CA ALA A 43 18.26 -19.13 -25.95
C ALA A 43 19.72 -18.67 -25.81
N GLY A 44 20.63 -19.50 -25.28
CA GLY A 44 22.05 -19.18 -25.17
C GLY A 44 22.37 -18.10 -24.13
N LEU A 45 21.53 -17.95 -23.09
CA LEU A 45 21.64 -16.94 -22.03
C LEU A 45 21.41 -15.51 -22.54
N VAL A 46 20.52 -15.37 -23.53
CA VAL A 46 20.03 -14.10 -24.07
C VAL A 46 18.57 -13.93 -23.69
N ALA A 47 18.27 -12.99 -22.78
CA ALA A 47 16.91 -12.74 -22.33
C ALA A 47 16.13 -11.94 -23.38
N THR A 48 14.98 -12.47 -23.78
CA THR A 48 14.03 -11.79 -24.67
C THR A 48 13.43 -10.56 -23.99
N ARG A 49 12.73 -9.71 -24.76
CA ARG A 49 12.05 -8.53 -24.21
C ARG A 49 11.06 -8.91 -23.11
N ASP A 50 10.26 -9.96 -23.32
CA ASP A 50 9.21 -10.37 -22.37
C ASP A 50 9.78 -10.88 -21.05
N MET A 51 10.90 -11.62 -21.11
CA MET A 51 11.64 -12.08 -19.93
C MET A 51 12.15 -10.93 -19.05
N ARG A 52 12.30 -9.72 -19.63
CA ARG A 52 12.80 -8.52 -18.94
C ARG A 52 11.68 -7.66 -18.35
N LEU A 53 10.42 -7.93 -18.66
CA LEU A 53 9.28 -7.09 -18.28
C LEU A 53 8.58 -7.61 -17.02
N VAL A 54 8.35 -6.69 -16.08
CA VAL A 54 7.43 -6.92 -14.96
C VAL A 54 6.04 -6.46 -15.41
N THR A 55 5.07 -7.38 -15.45
CA THR A 55 3.71 -7.08 -15.92
C THR A 55 2.80 -6.51 -14.82
N PHE A 56 3.18 -6.68 -13.54
CA PHE A 56 2.44 -6.24 -12.35
C PHE A 56 0.91 -6.46 -12.49
N SER A 57 0.54 -7.71 -12.74
CA SER A 57 -0.84 -8.14 -12.99
C SER A 57 -1.70 -8.00 -11.74
N LEU A 58 -3.04 -8.12 -11.87
CA LEU A 58 -3.93 -8.16 -10.70
C LEU A 58 -3.51 -9.24 -9.69
N ARG A 59 -3.08 -10.42 -10.17
CA ARG A 59 -2.57 -11.49 -9.32
C ARG A 59 -1.31 -11.08 -8.55
N ASP A 60 -0.40 -10.36 -9.18
CA ASP A 60 0.82 -9.89 -8.53
C ASP A 60 0.52 -8.85 -7.45
N ARG A 61 -0.48 -7.99 -7.70
CA ARG A 61 -0.96 -7.00 -6.73
C ARG A 61 -1.65 -7.63 -5.53
N LEU A 62 -2.53 -8.60 -5.78
CA LEU A 62 -3.27 -9.29 -4.72
C LEU A 62 -2.35 -10.16 -3.84
N ARG A 63 -1.20 -10.62 -4.36
CA ARG A 63 -0.17 -11.29 -3.53
C ARG A 63 0.46 -10.38 -2.47
N LEU A 64 0.44 -9.07 -2.68
CA LEU A 64 1.00 -8.10 -1.72
C LEU A 64 0.01 -7.80 -0.59
N VAL A 65 -1.29 -7.93 -0.83
CA VAL A 65 -2.34 -7.64 0.15
C VAL A 65 -2.12 -8.38 1.47
N PRO A 66 -1.89 -9.71 1.52
CA PRO A 66 -1.65 -10.40 2.79
C PRO A 66 -0.44 -9.89 3.56
N VAL A 67 0.62 -9.48 2.85
CA VAL A 67 1.85 -8.95 3.47
C VAL A 67 1.57 -7.60 4.12
N GLU A 68 0.84 -6.73 3.43
CA GLU A 68 0.43 -5.42 3.96
C GLU A 68 -0.58 -5.55 5.12
N LEU A 69 -1.51 -6.51 5.04
CA LEU A 69 -2.42 -6.85 6.13
C LEU A 69 -1.65 -7.29 7.38
N ALA A 70 -0.72 -8.23 7.23
CA ALA A 70 0.09 -8.73 8.34
C ALA A 70 1.00 -7.63 8.94
N GLY A 71 1.65 -6.84 8.07
CA GLY A 71 2.51 -5.73 8.50
C GLY A 71 1.76 -4.58 9.17
N GLY A 72 0.53 -4.32 8.72
CA GLY A 72 -0.32 -3.24 9.21
C GLY A 72 -1.19 -3.61 10.43
N LEU A 73 -1.41 -4.90 10.71
CA LEU A 73 -2.32 -5.35 11.78
C LEU A 73 -1.98 -4.76 13.15
N LYS A 74 -0.70 -4.70 13.51
CA LYS A 74 -0.27 -4.12 14.81
C LYS A 74 -0.66 -2.64 14.94
N TYR A 75 -0.55 -1.89 13.85
CA TYR A 75 -0.91 -0.47 13.83
C TYR A 75 -2.44 -0.32 13.84
N LEU A 76 -3.15 -1.15 13.08
CA LEU A 76 -4.61 -1.17 13.08
C LEU A 76 -5.16 -1.44 14.49
N VAL A 77 -4.63 -2.44 15.19
CA VAL A 77 -5.03 -2.77 16.57
C VAL A 77 -4.71 -1.63 17.53
N ALA A 78 -3.51 -1.03 17.44
CA ALA A 78 -3.14 0.09 18.29
C ALA A 78 -4.03 1.32 18.08
N VAL A 79 -4.31 1.68 16.82
CA VAL A 79 -5.21 2.79 16.48
C VAL A 79 -6.64 2.47 16.90
N ALA A 80 -7.14 1.27 16.64
CA ALA A 80 -8.48 0.85 17.07
C ALA A 80 -8.65 0.92 18.59
N ALA A 81 -7.65 0.48 19.35
CA ALA A 81 -7.65 0.63 20.81
C ALA A 81 -7.70 2.11 21.23
N GLY A 82 -6.94 2.98 20.57
CA GLY A 82 -7.01 4.43 20.77
C GLY A 82 -8.42 4.99 20.52
N PHE A 83 -9.05 4.65 19.40
CA PHE A 83 -10.42 5.05 19.08
C PHE A 83 -11.44 4.54 20.10
N LEU A 84 -11.31 3.29 20.56
CA LEU A 84 -12.19 2.74 21.60
C LEU A 84 -12.07 3.49 22.93
N LEU A 85 -10.86 3.83 23.35
CA LEU A 85 -10.63 4.62 24.56
C LEU A 85 -11.21 6.02 24.43
N LEU A 86 -11.00 6.68 23.28
CA LEU A 86 -11.55 8.00 22.99
C LEU A 86 -13.09 8.00 22.89
N ALA A 87 -13.68 6.95 22.33
CA ALA A 87 -15.13 6.81 22.20
C ALA A 87 -15.86 6.75 23.55
N GLY A 88 -15.15 6.36 24.62
CA GLY A 88 -15.71 6.37 25.97
C GLY A 88 -15.74 7.75 26.62
N LEU A 89 -14.93 8.71 26.15
CA LEU A 89 -14.83 10.06 26.73
C LEU A 89 -15.99 10.95 26.24
N GLY A 90 -16.95 11.20 27.12
CA GLY A 90 -18.04 12.14 26.88
C GLY A 90 -18.00 13.36 27.82
N ARG A 91 -18.93 14.31 27.59
CA ARG A 91 -19.08 15.53 28.43
C ARG A 91 -19.34 15.24 29.92
N GLY A 92 -19.83 14.05 30.27
CA GLY A 92 -20.11 13.61 31.63
C GLY A 92 -19.09 12.62 32.21
N GLY A 93 -17.93 12.42 31.56
CA GLY A 93 -16.92 11.43 31.95
C GLY A 93 -16.92 10.19 31.04
N TYR A 94 -16.31 9.10 31.52
CA TYR A 94 -16.16 7.87 30.75
C TYR A 94 -17.42 7.00 30.80
N SER A 95 -17.98 6.64 29.65
CA SER A 95 -19.19 5.82 29.55
C SER A 95 -18.98 4.55 28.73
N ALA A 96 -19.18 3.39 29.36
CA ALA A 96 -19.10 2.09 28.69
C ALA A 96 -20.13 1.92 27.56
N ALA A 97 -21.30 2.59 27.66
CA ALA A 97 -22.33 2.56 26.61
C ALA A 97 -21.92 3.37 25.36
N GLN A 98 -21.09 4.40 25.51
CA GLN A 98 -20.55 5.16 24.38
C GLN A 98 -19.43 4.38 23.68
N VAL A 99 -18.59 3.66 24.44
CA VAL A 99 -17.59 2.76 23.87
C VAL A 99 -18.24 1.71 22.97
N THR A 100 -19.34 1.09 23.39
CA THR A 100 -19.99 0.05 22.59
C THR A 100 -20.71 0.61 21.36
N SER A 101 -21.37 1.76 21.46
CA SER A 101 -22.12 2.36 20.34
C SER A 101 -21.25 3.16 19.35
N VAL A 102 -20.45 4.10 19.84
CA VAL A 102 -19.57 4.95 19.02
C VAL A 102 -18.30 4.20 18.64
N GLY A 103 -17.73 3.43 19.57
CA GLY A 103 -16.51 2.67 19.34
C GLY A 103 -16.66 1.56 18.30
N SER A 104 -17.78 0.83 18.29
CA SER A 104 -18.03 -0.20 17.27
C SER A 104 -18.13 0.39 15.86
N ARG A 105 -18.86 1.49 15.69
CA ARG A 105 -18.92 2.24 14.41
C ARG A 105 -17.55 2.76 13.99
N SER A 106 -16.79 3.29 14.94
CA SER A 106 -15.43 3.79 14.69
C SER A 106 -14.48 2.69 14.24
N MET A 107 -14.56 1.50 14.85
CA MET A 107 -13.79 0.33 14.41
C MET A 107 -14.18 -0.10 13.00
N LEU A 108 -15.47 -0.12 12.66
CA LEU A 108 -15.93 -0.46 11.32
C LEU A 108 -15.44 0.55 10.27
N ASN A 109 -15.55 1.85 10.55
CA ASN A 109 -15.04 2.89 9.64
C ASN A 109 -13.52 2.81 9.47
N LEU A 110 -12.79 2.59 10.56
CA LEU A 110 -11.35 2.39 10.51
C LEU A 110 -10.97 1.16 9.67
N LEU A 111 -11.69 0.03 9.85
CA LEU A 111 -11.48 -1.18 9.07
C LEU A 111 -11.80 -0.94 7.58
N LEU A 112 -12.90 -0.24 7.27
CA LEU A 112 -13.27 0.12 5.91
C LEU A 112 -12.20 1.01 5.25
N ALA A 113 -11.69 2.02 5.95
CA ALA A 113 -10.61 2.88 5.46
C ALA A 113 -9.31 2.10 5.25
N TYR A 114 -9.00 1.19 6.17
CA TYR A 114 -7.82 0.33 6.08
C TYR A 114 -7.90 -0.62 4.87
N LEU A 115 -9.03 -1.30 4.69
CA LEU A 115 -9.28 -2.16 3.53
C LEU A 115 -9.32 -1.36 2.22
N ALA A 116 -9.83 -0.13 2.25
CA ALA A 116 -9.80 0.75 1.08
C ALA A 116 -8.36 1.06 0.63
N GLY A 117 -7.45 1.30 1.56
CA GLY A 117 -6.03 1.52 1.23
C GLY A 117 -5.28 0.25 0.84
N VAL A 118 -5.43 -0.82 1.62
CA VAL A 118 -4.63 -2.04 1.48
C VAL A 118 -5.15 -2.98 0.38
N PHE A 119 -6.46 -3.06 0.19
CA PHE A 119 -7.07 -3.95 -0.79
C PHE A 119 -7.60 -3.21 -2.02
N LEU A 120 -8.45 -2.20 -1.84
CA LEU A 120 -9.01 -1.47 -3.00
C LEU A 120 -7.96 -0.64 -3.72
N GLY A 121 -7.04 0.00 -2.98
CA GLY A 121 -5.92 0.77 -3.53
C GLY A 121 -5.17 0.05 -4.66
N PRO A 122 -4.56 -1.13 -4.42
CA PRO A 122 -3.85 -1.88 -5.45
C PRO A 122 -4.76 -2.42 -6.58
N VAL A 123 -6.00 -2.79 -6.26
CA VAL A 123 -6.98 -3.28 -7.25
C VAL A 123 -7.39 -2.18 -8.23
N LEU A 124 -7.61 -0.96 -7.73
CA LEU A 124 -8.03 0.22 -8.51
C LEU A 124 -6.88 0.88 -9.28
N LEU A 125 -5.63 0.44 -9.09
CA LEU A 125 -4.46 0.99 -9.78
C LEU A 125 -4.56 1.10 -11.32
N PRO A 126 -5.14 0.16 -12.07
CA PRO A 126 -5.12 0.23 -13.53
C PRO A 126 -6.21 1.16 -14.09
N TRP A 127 -7.25 1.46 -13.31
CA TRP A 127 -8.43 2.18 -13.79
C TRP A 127 -8.38 3.68 -13.54
N LEU A 128 -7.59 4.13 -12.56
CA LEU A 128 -7.41 5.56 -12.28
C LEU A 128 -6.26 6.14 -13.12
N PRO A 129 -6.49 7.24 -13.89
CA PRO A 129 -5.55 7.79 -14.87
C PRO A 129 -4.41 8.61 -14.22
N THR A 130 -3.99 8.25 -13.01
CA THR A 130 -2.93 8.95 -12.27
C THR A 130 -1.74 8.02 -12.02
N ARG A 131 -0.54 8.58 -11.86
CA ARG A 131 0.65 7.82 -11.44
C ARG A 131 0.89 7.89 -9.92
N ARG A 132 0.19 8.79 -9.23
CA ARG A 132 0.32 9.03 -7.79
C ARG A 132 -0.53 8.04 -7.02
N PHE A 133 0.09 7.28 -6.13
CA PHE A 133 -0.59 6.31 -5.26
C PHE A 133 -1.48 7.02 -4.21
N SER A 134 -1.03 8.16 -3.69
CA SER A 134 -1.78 9.02 -2.77
C SER A 134 -3.15 9.40 -3.31
N LEU A 135 -3.24 9.83 -4.58
CA LEU A 135 -4.51 10.21 -5.21
C LEU A 135 -5.44 9.01 -5.42
N LYS A 136 -4.87 7.84 -5.71
CA LYS A 136 -5.67 6.60 -5.88
C LYS A 136 -6.21 6.10 -4.56
N GLY A 137 -5.39 6.11 -3.51
CA GLY A 137 -5.83 5.80 -2.16
C GLY A 137 -6.85 6.81 -1.63
N LEU A 138 -6.69 8.10 -1.96
CA LEU A 138 -7.68 9.13 -1.65
C LEU A 138 -9.03 8.82 -2.32
N ALA A 139 -9.04 8.47 -3.61
CA ALA A 139 -10.26 8.07 -4.31
C ALA A 139 -10.90 6.81 -3.68
N ALA A 140 -10.09 5.81 -3.33
CA ALA A 140 -10.57 4.61 -2.65
C ALA A 140 -11.18 4.93 -1.27
N GLY A 141 -10.54 5.81 -0.50
CA GLY A 141 -11.03 6.24 0.81
C GLY A 141 -12.28 7.13 0.74
N ILE A 142 -12.42 7.98 -0.27
CA ILE A 142 -13.68 8.72 -0.54
C ILE A 142 -14.81 7.73 -0.85
N GLY A 143 -14.53 6.69 -1.66
CA GLY A 143 -15.50 5.64 -1.92
C GLY A 143 -15.91 4.90 -0.64
N ALA A 144 -14.94 4.58 0.23
CA ALA A 144 -15.22 3.94 1.52
C ALA A 144 -16.03 4.84 2.46
N PHE A 145 -15.75 6.15 2.47
CA PHE A 145 -16.56 7.12 3.20
C PHE A 145 -17.98 7.20 2.65
N ALA A 146 -18.17 7.25 1.33
CA ALA A 146 -19.50 7.28 0.72
C ALA A 146 -20.32 6.03 1.10
N VAL A 147 -19.69 4.85 1.16
CA VAL A 147 -20.32 3.61 1.65
C VAL A 147 -20.67 3.71 3.13
N SER A 148 -19.75 4.18 3.97
CA SER A 148 -20.00 4.38 5.41
C SER A 148 -21.13 5.37 5.67
N TRP A 149 -21.17 6.48 4.92
CA TRP A 149 -22.21 7.49 4.96
C TRP A 149 -23.58 6.92 4.57
N ALA A 150 -23.66 6.20 3.44
CA ALA A 150 -24.89 5.57 2.98
C ALA A 150 -25.40 4.49 3.95
N ALA A 151 -24.50 3.82 4.68
CA ALA A 151 -24.82 2.83 5.69
C ALA A 151 -25.18 3.44 7.06
N GLY A 152 -25.14 4.78 7.22
CA GLY A 152 -25.39 5.45 8.51
C GLY A 152 -24.28 5.23 9.55
N LEU A 153 -23.08 4.80 9.11
CA LEU A 153 -21.93 4.51 9.98
C LEU A 153 -21.02 5.73 10.17
N ALA A 154 -21.14 6.75 9.32
CA ALA A 154 -20.29 7.95 9.34
C ALA A 154 -20.52 8.89 10.54
N GLY A 155 -21.45 8.56 11.44
CA GLY A 155 -21.74 9.32 12.65
C GLY A 155 -23.14 9.92 12.65
N GLU A 156 -23.57 10.36 13.83
CA GLU A 156 -24.89 11.02 14.02
C GLU A 156 -24.78 12.54 13.98
N THR A 157 -23.61 13.08 14.34
CA THR A 157 -23.38 14.52 14.39
C THR A 157 -22.62 15.00 13.15
N PRO A 158 -22.87 16.23 12.65
CA PRO A 158 -22.10 16.78 11.53
C PRO A 158 -20.59 16.79 11.77
N ALA A 159 -20.15 16.90 13.04
CA ALA A 159 -18.74 16.85 13.40
C ALA A 159 -18.12 15.46 13.17
N GLU A 160 -18.78 14.38 13.61
CA GLU A 160 -18.31 13.00 13.36
C GLU A 160 -18.21 12.69 11.86
N VAL A 161 -19.16 13.21 11.10
CA VAL A 161 -19.25 12.99 9.66
C VAL A 161 -18.09 13.67 8.94
N VAL A 162 -17.82 14.93 9.30
CA VAL A 162 -16.67 15.67 8.77
C VAL A 162 -15.36 14.99 9.19
N ALA A 163 -15.27 14.52 10.44
CA ALA A 163 -14.11 13.77 10.92
C ALA A 163 -13.84 12.52 10.08
N TRP A 164 -14.85 11.67 9.86
CA TRP A 164 -14.69 10.48 9.01
C TRP A 164 -14.47 10.81 7.52
N ALA A 165 -15.04 11.91 7.02
CA ALA A 165 -14.79 12.40 5.68
C ALA A 165 -13.33 12.81 5.45
N LEU A 166 -12.62 13.23 6.50
CA LEU A 166 -11.19 13.54 6.46
C LEU A 166 -10.32 12.31 6.75
N LEU A 167 -10.67 11.54 7.78
CA LEU A 167 -9.89 10.39 8.24
C LEU A 167 -9.85 9.26 7.21
N MET A 168 -10.99 8.84 6.64
CA MET A 168 -11.01 7.67 5.75
C MET A 168 -10.17 7.89 4.48
N PRO A 169 -10.29 9.03 3.76
CA PRO A 169 -9.41 9.33 2.63
C PRO A 169 -7.94 9.49 3.04
N ALA A 170 -7.64 10.11 4.19
CA ALA A 170 -6.27 10.27 4.66
C ALA A 170 -5.60 8.91 4.92
N ILE A 171 -6.27 8.03 5.65
CA ILE A 171 -5.79 6.67 5.98
C ILE A 171 -5.59 5.85 4.69
N ALA A 172 -6.61 5.79 3.83
CA ALA A 172 -6.52 5.02 2.59
C ALA A 172 -5.44 5.57 1.64
N SER A 173 -5.31 6.89 1.55
CA SER A 173 -4.27 7.59 0.77
C SER A 173 -2.88 7.23 1.25
N PHE A 174 -2.65 7.27 2.57
CA PHE A 174 -1.36 6.92 3.16
C PHE A 174 -1.01 5.44 2.97
N LEU A 175 -1.94 4.53 3.28
CA LEU A 175 -1.71 3.08 3.17
C LEU A 175 -1.44 2.64 1.72
N THR A 176 -2.13 3.24 0.75
CA THR A 176 -1.91 2.94 -0.68
C THR A 176 -0.49 3.29 -1.13
N MET A 177 0.18 4.24 -0.46
CA MET A 177 1.55 4.61 -0.80
C MET A 177 2.59 3.54 -0.46
N ASN A 178 2.27 2.53 0.36
CA ASN A 178 3.16 1.38 0.59
C ASN A 178 3.44 0.59 -0.70
N PHE A 179 2.52 0.62 -1.66
CA PHE A 179 2.67 -0.06 -2.95
C PHE A 179 3.58 0.68 -3.95
N THR A 180 4.08 1.87 -3.60
CA THR A 180 5.00 2.64 -4.46
C THR A 180 6.32 1.92 -4.73
N GLY A 181 6.76 1.02 -3.85
CA GLY A 181 8.01 0.25 -4.00
C GLY A 181 7.86 -1.08 -4.74
N SER A 182 6.64 -1.54 -4.97
CA SER A 182 6.34 -2.86 -5.57
C SER A 182 5.75 -2.76 -6.98
N SER A 183 5.47 -1.54 -7.45
CA SER A 183 4.86 -1.28 -8.76
C SER A 183 5.86 -0.90 -9.84
N THR A 184 5.42 -0.98 -11.10
CA THR A 184 6.21 -0.56 -12.27
C THR A 184 5.98 0.90 -12.67
N PHE A 185 5.14 1.64 -11.93
CA PHE A 185 4.69 2.99 -12.33
C PHE A 185 5.55 4.12 -11.77
N THR A 186 6.35 3.83 -10.75
CA THR A 186 7.01 4.80 -9.87
C THR A 186 8.52 4.83 -10.09
N SER A 187 9.11 5.99 -9.83
CA SER A 187 10.56 6.19 -9.72
C SER A 187 10.88 6.75 -8.35
N LEU A 188 12.09 6.53 -7.85
CA LEU A 188 12.51 7.01 -6.52
C LEU A 188 12.30 8.52 -6.35
N SER A 189 12.66 9.31 -7.37
CA SER A 189 12.47 10.77 -7.35
C SER A 189 10.99 11.16 -7.39
N GLY A 190 10.18 10.44 -8.16
CA GLY A 190 8.73 10.63 -8.22
C GLY A 190 8.05 10.37 -6.87
N VAL A 191 8.40 9.25 -6.22
CA VAL A 191 7.88 8.88 -4.91
C VAL A 191 8.29 9.89 -3.84
N LYS A 192 9.55 10.33 -3.81
CA LYS A 192 10.00 11.38 -2.88
C LYS A 192 9.20 12.68 -3.05
N ARG A 193 8.95 13.09 -4.30
CA ARG A 193 8.14 14.29 -4.59
C ARG A 193 6.70 14.11 -4.12
N GLU A 194 6.12 12.95 -4.38
CA GLU A 194 4.75 12.62 -3.95
C GLU A 194 4.63 12.65 -2.42
N MET A 195 5.52 11.95 -1.70
CA MET A 195 5.54 11.92 -0.23
C MET A 195 5.66 13.32 0.38
N ARG A 196 6.53 14.16 -0.17
CA ARG A 196 6.73 15.55 0.30
C ARG A 196 5.46 16.39 0.23
N THR A 197 4.57 16.09 -0.71
CA THR A 197 3.30 16.81 -0.87
C THR A 197 2.12 16.11 -0.17
N ALA A 198 2.04 14.79 -0.25
CA ALA A 198 0.87 14.03 0.21
C ALA A 198 0.88 13.82 1.73
N VAL A 199 2.03 13.49 2.32
CA VAL A 199 2.12 13.15 3.76
C VAL A 199 1.70 14.33 4.65
N PRO A 200 2.13 15.58 4.42
CA PRO A 200 1.64 16.71 5.23
C PRO A 200 0.13 16.90 5.14
N LEU A 201 -0.46 16.74 3.94
CA LEU A 201 -1.91 16.87 3.74
C LEU A 201 -2.68 15.75 4.44
N GLN A 202 -2.18 14.51 4.37
CA GLN A 202 -2.75 13.36 5.07
C GLN A 202 -2.68 13.53 6.58
N LEU A 203 -1.58 14.09 7.11
CA LEU A 203 -1.45 14.39 8.54
C LEU A 203 -2.41 15.50 8.98
N VAL A 204 -2.53 16.58 8.22
CA VAL A 204 -3.49 17.65 8.53
C VAL A 204 -4.92 17.12 8.51
N ALA A 205 -5.28 16.31 7.53
CA ALA A 205 -6.59 15.67 7.46
C ALA A 205 -6.81 14.67 8.62
N GLY A 206 -5.79 13.91 9.00
CA GLY A 206 -5.88 12.93 10.08
C GLY A 206 -5.83 13.51 11.49
N VAL A 207 -5.33 14.74 11.67
CA VAL A 207 -5.40 15.48 12.95
C VAL A 207 -6.66 16.33 13.03
N GLY A 208 -7.13 16.85 11.89
CA GLY A 208 -8.32 17.68 11.82
C GLY A 208 -9.64 16.90 11.87
N GLY A 209 -9.61 15.60 11.54
CA GLY A 209 -10.71 14.68 11.76
C GLY A 209 -10.47 13.83 13.00
#